data_AF-A0A6N8R4R5-F1
#
_entry.id   AF-A0A6N8R4R5-F1
#
_cell.length_a   1.000
_cell.length_b   1.000
_cell.length_c   1.000
_cell.angle_alpha   90.00
_cell.angle_beta   90.00
_cell.angle_gamma   90.00
#
_symmetry.space_group_name_H-M   'P 1'
#
loop_
_entity.id
_entity.type
_entity.pdbx_description
1 polymer ?
#
loop_
_entity_poly.entity_id
_entity_poly.type
_entity_poly.pdbx_seq_one_letter_code
_entity_poly.pdbx_strand_id
1 'polypeptide(L)' 'LVDHEWVRRADDALWRRTKQGMWLNADQQSRVSQWLVEYTQQKLSLAS' A
#
# COMPACT_ATOMS: atom_id res chain seq x y z
N LEU A 1 -7.36 -0.89 5.39
CA LEU A 1 -6.51 -1.69 4.47
C LEU A 1 -5.21 -2.19 5.12
N VAL A 2 -4.20 -1.35 5.41
CA VAL A 2 -2.90 -1.84 5.94
C VAL A 2 -3.04 -2.45 7.34
N ASP A 3 -3.62 -1.71 8.29
CA ASP A 3 -3.71 -2.17 9.69
C ASP A 3 -4.67 -3.34 9.92
N HIS A 4 -5.71 -3.49 9.08
CA HIS A 4 -6.83 -4.41 9.34
C HIS A 4 -7.07 -5.46 8.25
N GLU A 5 -6.42 -5.37 7.09
CA GLU A 5 -6.70 -6.25 5.93
C GLU A 5 -5.45 -6.85 5.31
N TRP A 6 -4.33 -6.85 6.05
CA TRP A 6 -3.06 -7.46 5.67
C TRP A 6 -2.53 -6.99 4.31
N VAL A 7 -2.75 -5.73 3.94
CA VAL A 7 -2.11 -5.13 2.75
C VAL A 7 -0.61 -4.96 3.01
N ARG A 8 0.22 -5.54 2.14
CA ARG A 8 1.70 -5.44 2.21
C ARG A 8 2.31 -4.84 0.95
N ARG A 9 1.65 -4.98 -0.19
CA ARG A 9 2.08 -4.43 -1.50
C ARG A 9 0.94 -3.67 -2.15
N ALA A 10 1.28 -2.78 -3.10
CA ALA A 10 0.28 -2.01 -3.83
C ALA A 10 -0.76 -2.92 -4.51
N ASP A 11 -0.35 -4.09 -5.03
CA ASP A 11 -1.29 -5.05 -5.62
C ASP A 11 -2.36 -5.56 -4.65
N ASP A 12 -2.04 -5.69 -3.35
CA ASP A 12 -3.03 -6.09 -2.35
C ASP A 12 -4.12 -5.03 -2.26
N ALA A 13 -3.73 -3.75 -2.18
CA ALA A 13 -4.67 -2.65 -2.08
C ALA A 13 -5.42 -2.41 -3.39
N LEU A 14 -4.72 -2.32 -4.51
CA LEU A 14 -5.23 -1.81 -5.77
C LEU A 14 -6.01 -2.84 -6.60
N TRP A 15 -5.70 -4.13 -6.43
CA TRP A 15 -6.29 -5.21 -7.25
C TRP A 15 -7.06 -6.25 -6.44
N ARG A 16 -6.67 -6.53 -5.19
CA ARG A 16 -7.36 -7.52 -4.34
C ARG A 16 -8.43 -6.89 -3.45
N ARG A 17 -8.05 -5.92 -2.59
CA ARG A 17 -8.98 -5.24 -1.66
C ARG A 17 -9.86 -4.23 -2.36
N THR A 18 -9.32 -3.55 -3.36
CA THR A 18 -10.07 -2.64 -4.24
C THR A 18 -9.81 -3.00 -5.70
N LYS A 19 -10.40 -2.23 -6.62
CA LYS A 19 -10.11 -2.30 -8.07
C LYS A 19 -9.52 -1.00 -8.59
N GLN A 20 -8.93 -0.19 -7.69
CA GLN A 20 -8.39 1.12 -8.01
C GLN A 20 -7.28 1.08 -9.07
N GLY A 21 -6.60 -0.06 -9.24
CA GLY A 21 -5.62 -0.25 -10.33
C GLY A 21 -6.19 -0.04 -11.74
N MET A 22 -7.52 -0.10 -11.93
CA MET A 22 -8.16 0.19 -13.22
C MET A 22 -8.17 1.68 -13.59
N TRP A 23 -8.04 2.58 -12.62
CA TRP A 23 -8.14 4.04 -12.83
C TRP A 23 -6.83 4.78 -12.54
N LEU A 24 -5.95 4.22 -11.71
CA LEU A 24 -4.68 4.84 -11.37
C LEU A 24 -3.64 4.60 -12.47
N ASN A 25 -2.96 5.67 -12.89
CA ASN A 25 -1.83 5.57 -13.81
C ASN A 25 -0.57 5.00 -13.10
N ALA A 26 0.47 4.69 -13.89
CA ALA A 26 1.68 4.06 -13.37
C ALA A 26 2.36 4.87 -12.24
N ASP A 27 2.43 6.19 -12.38
CA ASP A 27 3.05 7.07 -11.37
C ASP A 27 2.26 7.07 -10.06
N GLN A 28 0.93 7.07 -10.15
CA GLN A 28 0.05 6.97 -8.97
C GLN A 28 0.18 5.61 -8.28
N GLN A 29 0.25 4.51 -9.04
CA GLN A 29 0.48 3.17 -8.47
C GLN A 29 1.87 3.05 -7.82
N SER A 30 2.89 3.67 -8.43
CA SER A 30 4.24 3.77 -7.86
C SER A 30 4.23 4.56 -6.55
N ARG A 31 3.50 5.68 -6.50
CA ARG A 31 3.36 6.48 -5.28
C ARG A 31 2.70 5.71 -4.13
N VAL A 32 1.69 4.88 -4.42
CA VAL A 32 1.07 3.98 -3.43
C VAL A 32 2.10 2.98 -2.90
N SER A 33 2.92 2.41 -3.79
CA SER A 33 3.98 1.47 -3.40
C SER A 33 5.00 2.14 -2.47
N GLN A 34 5.44 3.35 -2.80
CA GLN A 34 6.36 4.12 -1.97
C GLN A 34 5.78 4.41 -0.58
N TRP A 35 4.53 4.88 -0.53
CA TRP A 35 3.86 5.18 0.74
C TRP A 35 3.73 3.93 1.64
N LEU A 36 3.46 2.75 1.06
CA LEU A 36 3.40 1.50 1.83
C LEU A 36 4.74 1.15 2.47
N VAL A 37 5.86 1.39 1.79
CA VAL A 37 7.21 1.19 2.36
C VAL A 37 7.44 2.14 3.53
N GLU A 38 7.20 3.44 3.33
CA GLU A 38 7.38 4.46 4.36
C GLU A 38 6.53 4.17 5.61
N TYR A 39 5.25 3.85 5.40
CA TYR A 39 4.32 3.57 6.49
C TYR A 39 4.68 2.30 7.28
N THR A 40 5.06 1.22 6.58
CA THR A 40 5.44 -0.03 7.25
C THR A 40 6.76 0.10 8.00
N GLN A 41 7.74 0.83 7.47
CA GLN A 41 8.98 1.14 8.18
C GLN A 41 8.74 1.97 9.44
N GLN A 42 7.90 3.01 9.36
CA GLN A 42 7.52 3.80 10.53
C GLN A 42 6.83 2.94 11.60
N LYS A 43 5.87 2.09 11.22
CA LYS A 43 5.22 1.17 12.16
C LYS A 43 6.19 0.22 12.84
N LEU A 44 7.18 -0.32 12.12
CA LEU A 44 8.24 -1.15 12.73
C LEU A 44 9.07 -0.34 13.74
N SER A 45 9.44 0.89 13.40
CA SER A 45 10.23 1.74 14.31
C SER A 45 9.49 2.09 15.60
N LEU A 46 8.16 2.27 15.55
CA LEU A 46 7.35 2.52 16.75
C LEU A 46 7.15 1.28 17.64
N ALA A 47 7.36 0.09 17.09
CA ALA A 47 7.21 -1.16 17.82
C ALA A 47 8.52 -1.63 18.49
N SER A 48 9.62 -0.87 18.34
CA SER A 48 10.95 -1.17 18.88
C SER A 48 11.24 -0.43 20.19
#